data_AF-A0A2V7JXG6-F1
#
_entry.id   AF-A0A2V7JXG6-F1
#
_cell.length_a   1.000
_cell.length_b   1.000
_cell.length_c   1.000
_cell.angle_alpha   90.00
_cell.angle_beta   90.00
_cell.angle_gamma   90.00
#
_symmetry.space_group_name_H-M   'P 1'
#
loop_
_entity.id
_entity.type
_entity.pdbx_description
1 polymer ?
#
loop_
_entity_poly.entity_id
_entity_poly.type
_entity_poly.pdbx_seq_one_letter_code
_entity_poly.pdbx_strand_id
1 'polypeptide(L)'
;TVMFVNVWRVIWPNQRTVIANAVATAGGKAANPAAAGAARRAFLASRTNVVMSFPMLFFMGAASHFTLNPAGNRGLYGVLLLVVLALLELNALVGTAGPTKKPIETIRGVIVTGIVTAAVMYLIAQAVLGTPTT
;
A
#
# COMPACT_ATOMS: atom_id res chain seq x y z
N THR A 1 7.37 9.30 4.30
CA THR A 1 6.93 8.28 3.31
C THR A 1 5.42 8.36 3.15
N VAL A 2 4.88 8.01 1.98
CA VAL A 2 3.42 7.98 1.71
C VAL A 2 2.66 7.16 2.78
N MET A 3 3.26 6.06 3.21
CA MET A 3 2.70 5.17 4.24
C MET A 3 2.51 5.85 5.60
N PHE A 4 3.42 6.75 5.98
CA PHE A 4 3.30 7.54 7.20
C PHE A 4 2.13 8.54 7.11
N VAL A 5 1.94 9.14 5.94
CA VAL A 5 0.80 10.04 5.68
C VAL A 5 -0.52 9.27 5.77
N ASN A 6 -0.59 8.05 5.22
CA ASN A 6 -1.75 7.16 5.37
C ASN A 6 -2.09 6.88 6.83
N VAL A 7 -1.08 6.64 7.68
CA VAL A 7 -1.29 6.38 9.11
C VAL A 7 -1.90 7.60 9.80
N TRP A 8 -1.31 8.78 9.63
CA TRP A 8 -1.72 9.97 10.35
C TRP A 8 -3.01 10.62 9.82
N ARG A 9 -3.21 10.64 8.50
CA ARG A 9 -4.37 11.29 7.88
C ARG A 9 -5.58 10.39 7.72
N VAL A 10 -5.39 9.08 7.57
CA VAL A 10 -6.50 8.15 7.29
C VAL A 10 -6.72 7.17 8.43
N ILE A 11 -5.69 6.43 8.84
CA ILE A 11 -5.86 5.32 9.79
C ILE A 11 -6.19 5.85 11.18
N TRP A 12 -5.38 6.77 11.71
CA TRP A 12 -5.51 7.27 13.07
C TRP A 12 -6.83 8.02 13.36
N PRO A 13 -7.30 8.96 12.53
CA PRO A 13 -8.59 9.62 12.75
C PRO A 13 -9.75 8.62 12.76
N ASN A 14 -9.76 7.66 11.82
CA ASN A 14 -10.80 6.64 11.76
C ASN A 14 -10.75 5.68 12.94
N GLN A 15 -9.55 5.28 13.38
CA GLN A 15 -9.39 4.45 14.59
C GLN A 15 -9.87 5.16 15.85
N ARG A 16 -9.63 6.48 15.99
CA ARG A 16 -10.18 7.26 17.11
C ARG A 16 -11.72 7.20 17.14
N THR A 17 -12.39 7.32 16.00
CA THR A 17 -13.85 7.17 15.91
C THR A 17 -14.31 5.77 16.34
N VAL A 18 -13.60 4.72 15.91
CA VAL A 18 -13.92 3.33 16.27
C VAL A 18 -13.71 3.07 17.76
N ILE A 19 -12.61 3.55 18.34
CA ILE A 19 -12.31 3.42 19.77
C ILE A 19 -13.35 4.16 20.61
N ALA A 20 -13.68 5.40 20.25
CA ALA A 20 -14.71 6.17 20.93
C ALA A 20 -16.08 5.49 20.89
N ASN A 21 -16.42 4.87 19.75
CA ASN A 21 -17.64 4.07 19.63
C ASN A 21 -17.62 2.85 20.59
N ALA A 22 -16.53 2.09 20.62
CA ALA A 22 -16.40 0.93 21.49
C ALA A 22 -16.57 1.29 22.98
N VAL A 23 -15.97 2.39 23.42
CA VAL A 23 -16.11 2.92 24.79
C VAL A 23 -17.56 3.33 25.07
N ALA A 24 -18.22 4.01 24.13
CA ALA A 24 -19.61 4.43 24.29
C ALA A 24 -20.56 3.22 24.40
N THR A 25 -20.40 2.21 23.55
CA THR A 25 -21.21 0.99 23.58
C THR A 25 -20.97 0.16 24.84
N ALA A 26 -19.73 0.10 25.34
CA ALA A 26 -19.41 -0.56 26.60
C ALA A 26 -20.08 0.15 27.81
N GLY A 27 -20.27 1.47 27.72
CA GLY A 27 -21.01 2.26 28.69
C GLY A 27 -22.53 2.27 28.48
N GLY A 28 -23.09 1.39 27.64
CA GLY A 28 -24.53 1.27 27.40
C GLY A 28 -25.14 2.33 26.48
N LYS A 29 -24.32 3.15 25.80
CA LYS A 29 -24.81 4.12 24.82
C LYS A 29 -25.03 3.46 23.45
N ALA A 30 -25.89 4.07 22.64
CA ALA A 30 -26.14 3.61 21.28
C ALA A 30 -24.85 3.64 20.43
N ALA A 31 -24.68 2.61 19.58
CA ALA A 31 -23.54 2.52 18.68
C ALA A 31 -23.58 3.62 17.62
N ASN A 32 -22.42 4.22 17.35
CA ASN A 32 -22.24 5.18 16.28
C ASN A 32 -22.33 4.48 14.90
N PRO A 33 -23.32 4.80 14.06
CA PRO A 33 -23.48 4.18 12.74
C PRO A 33 -22.29 4.43 11.80
N ALA A 34 -21.52 5.51 12.01
CA ALA A 34 -20.33 5.81 11.21
C ALA A 34 -19.10 4.94 11.55
N ALA A 35 -19.09 4.25 12.70
CA ALA A 35 -17.94 3.50 13.17
C ALA A 35 -17.57 2.34 12.23
N ALA A 36 -18.55 1.66 11.65
CA ALA A 36 -18.31 0.56 10.71
C ALA A 36 -17.61 1.05 9.42
N GLY A 37 -18.04 2.18 8.87
CA GLY A 37 -17.42 2.81 7.70
C GLY A 37 -15.99 3.29 7.99
N ALA A 38 -15.77 3.89 9.16
CA ALA A 38 -14.45 4.32 9.62
C ALA A 38 -13.49 3.13 9.78
N ALA A 39 -13.95 2.04 10.42
CA ALA A 39 -13.17 0.82 10.58
C ALA A 39 -12.78 0.21 9.21
N ARG A 40 -13.72 0.16 8.26
CA ARG A 40 -13.48 -0.34 6.90
C ARG A 40 -12.39 0.47 6.19
N ARG A 41 -12.44 1.80 6.29
CA ARG A 41 -11.47 2.71 5.66
C ARG A 41 -10.07 2.56 6.25
N ALA A 42 -9.96 2.54 7.59
CA ALA A 42 -8.69 2.33 8.29
C ALA A 42 -8.04 0.98 7.92
N PHE A 43 -8.86 -0.06 7.80
CA PHE A 43 -8.42 -1.39 7.44
C PHE A 43 -7.89 -1.50 6.01
N LEU A 44 -8.57 -0.89 5.03
CA LEU A 44 -8.08 -0.84 3.65
C LEU A 44 -6.75 -0.10 3.56
N ALA A 45 -6.65 1.08 4.19
CA ALA A 45 -5.42 1.87 4.19
C ALA A 45 -4.23 1.11 4.82
N SER A 46 -4.47 0.38 5.92
CA SER A 46 -3.46 -0.48 6.54
C SER A 46 -2.95 -1.57 5.59
N ARG A 47 -3.84 -2.21 4.85
CA ARG A 47 -3.47 -3.28 3.91
C ARG A 47 -2.75 -2.77 2.67
N THR A 48 -3.10 -1.60 2.16
CA THR A 48 -2.29 -0.95 1.12
C THR A 48 -0.87 -0.65 1.61
N ASN A 49 -0.72 -0.23 2.88
CA ASN A 49 0.61 -0.10 3.47
C ASN A 49 1.34 -1.45 3.50
N VAL A 50 0.68 -2.56 3.86
CA VAL A 50 1.32 -3.88 3.78
C VAL A 50 1.77 -4.22 2.35
N VAL A 51 0.93 -3.98 1.34
CA VAL A 51 1.29 -4.20 -0.07
C VAL A 51 2.51 -3.37 -0.47
N MET A 52 2.58 -2.11 -0.06
CA MET A 52 3.72 -1.22 -0.32
C MET A 52 5.00 -1.65 0.42
N SER A 53 4.91 -2.39 1.53
CA SER A 53 6.10 -2.90 2.23
C SER A 53 6.81 -4.03 1.48
N PHE A 54 6.12 -4.80 0.65
CA PHE A 54 6.72 -5.88 -0.15
C PHE A 54 7.81 -5.41 -1.12
N PRO A 55 7.54 -4.47 -2.05
CA PRO A 55 8.57 -3.97 -2.95
C PRO A 55 9.69 -3.28 -2.16
N MET A 56 9.36 -2.54 -1.10
CA MET A 56 10.37 -1.88 -0.26
C MET A 56 11.36 -2.91 0.34
N LEU A 57 10.85 -3.95 1.01
CA LEU A 57 11.69 -4.99 1.62
C LEU A 57 12.45 -5.80 0.57
N PHE A 58 11.81 -6.10 -0.56
CA PHE A 58 12.44 -6.81 -1.66
C PHE A 58 13.66 -6.05 -2.20
N PHE A 59 13.52 -4.76 -2.51
CA PHE A 59 14.65 -3.96 -2.98
C PHE A 59 15.71 -3.70 -1.92
N MET A 60 15.33 -3.65 -0.64
CA MET A 60 16.29 -3.55 0.46
C MET A 60 17.17 -4.81 0.54
N GLY A 61 16.58 -5.99 0.40
CA GLY A 61 17.32 -7.27 0.38
C GLY A 61 18.06 -7.52 -0.93
N ALA A 62 17.51 -7.07 -2.06
CA ALA A 62 18.14 -7.21 -3.37
C ALA A 62 19.28 -6.20 -3.59
N ALA A 63 19.42 -5.16 -2.76
CA ALA A 63 20.40 -4.08 -2.94
C ALA A 63 21.85 -4.57 -3.10
N SER A 64 22.23 -5.67 -2.43
CA SER A 64 23.55 -6.28 -2.54
C SER A 64 23.74 -7.16 -3.79
N HIS A 65 22.65 -7.60 -4.43
CA HIS A 65 22.65 -8.50 -5.59
C HIS A 65 22.27 -7.79 -6.89
N PHE A 66 21.74 -6.56 -6.80
CA PHE A 66 21.37 -5.74 -7.93
C PHE A 66 22.48 -4.73 -8.25
N THR A 67 23.46 -5.14 -9.04
CA THR A 67 24.45 -4.23 -9.61
C THR A 67 23.77 -3.37 -10.67
N LEU A 68 23.41 -2.15 -10.29
CA LEU A 68 22.73 -1.21 -11.19
C LEU A 68 23.68 -0.77 -12.30
N ASN A 69 23.26 -0.87 -13.57
CA ASN A 69 24.01 -0.34 -14.70
C ASN A 69 24.27 1.17 -14.49
N PRO A 70 25.53 1.63 -14.49
CA PRO A 70 25.86 3.05 -14.37
C PRO A 70 25.24 3.91 -15.49
N ALA A 71 24.97 3.32 -16.66
CA ALA A 71 24.34 3.98 -17.81
C ALA A 71 22.80 3.89 -17.82
N GLY A 72 22.18 3.25 -16.83
CA GLY A 72 20.72 3.10 -16.74
C GLY A 72 20.00 4.41 -16.42
N ASN A 73 18.79 4.60 -16.95
CA ASN A 73 18.02 5.84 -16.76
C ASN A 73 17.32 5.87 -15.38
N ARG A 74 18.09 6.26 -14.36
CA ARG A 74 17.65 6.36 -12.95
C ARG A 74 16.48 7.32 -12.74
N GLY A 75 16.42 8.39 -13.53
CA GLY A 75 15.33 9.37 -13.48
C GLY A 75 14.00 8.75 -13.91
N LEU A 76 13.99 8.02 -15.02
CA LEU A 76 12.81 7.32 -15.50
C LEU A 76 12.33 6.25 -14.50
N TYR A 77 13.26 5.49 -13.92
CA TYR A 77 12.92 4.50 -12.88
C TYR A 77 12.26 5.17 -11.67
N GLY A 78 12.80 6.28 -11.18
CA GLY A 78 12.21 7.04 -10.07
C GLY A 78 10.79 7.54 -10.37
N VAL A 79 10.55 8.05 -11.57
CA VAL A 79 9.20 8.49 -12.00
C VAL A 79 8.22 7.33 -12.04
N LEU A 80 8.59 6.19 -12.64
CA LEU A 80 7.72 5.01 -12.70
C LEU A 80 7.40 4.45 -11.31
N LEU A 81 8.38 4.46 -10.40
CA LEU A 81 8.17 4.07 -9.00
C LEU A 81 7.13 4.96 -8.31
N LEU A 82 7.24 6.28 -8.51
CA LEU A 82 6.28 7.24 -7.98
C LEU A 82 4.88 7.06 -8.59
N VAL A 83 4.78 6.76 -9.89
CA VAL A 83 3.50 6.48 -10.55
C VAL A 83 2.83 5.25 -9.95
N VAL A 84 3.55 4.15 -9.76
CA VAL A 84 2.98 2.93 -9.16
C VAL A 84 2.56 3.18 -7.71
N LEU A 85 3.36 3.91 -6.93
CA LEU A 85 3.00 4.29 -5.55
C LEU A 85 1.74 5.18 -5.53
N ALA A 86 1.65 6.16 -6.44
CA ALA A 86 0.49 7.03 -6.56
C ALA A 86 -0.77 6.26 -6.96
N LEU A 87 -0.67 5.29 -7.88
CA LEU A 87 -1.80 4.43 -8.26
C LEU A 87 -2.30 3.56 -7.09
N LEU A 88 -1.38 2.99 -6.31
CA LEU A 88 -1.73 2.23 -5.10
C LEU A 88 -2.38 3.10 -4.03
N GLU A 89 -1.85 4.31 -3.82
CA GLU A 89 -2.40 5.28 -2.88
C GLU A 89 -3.78 5.78 -3.32
N LEU A 90 -3.97 6.10 -4.60
CA LEU A 90 -5.28 6.48 -5.15
C LEU A 90 -6.30 5.35 -5.00
N ASN A 91 -5.93 4.09 -5.23
CA ASN A 91 -6.84 2.97 -4.98
C ASN A 91 -7.20 2.83 -3.49
N ALA A 92 -6.29 3.16 -2.57
CA ALA A 92 -6.57 3.15 -1.13
C ALA A 92 -7.47 4.32 -0.69
N LEU A 93 -7.37 5.47 -1.35
CA LEU A 93 -8.11 6.68 -1.02
C LEU A 93 -9.47 6.78 -1.73
N VAL A 94 -9.65 6.14 -2.88
CA VAL A 94 -10.87 6.22 -3.69
C VAL A 94 -11.76 5.00 -3.47
N GLY A 95 -12.94 5.22 -2.87
CA GLY A 95 -13.96 4.19 -2.64
C GLY A 95 -13.64 3.22 -1.48
N THR A 96 -14.67 2.60 -0.90
CA THR A 96 -14.54 1.61 0.19
C THR A 96 -15.04 0.21 -0.20
N ALA A 97 -15.61 0.08 -1.40
CA ALA A 97 -16.09 -1.16 -2.00
C ALA A 97 -15.79 -1.14 -3.51
N GLY A 98 -15.38 -2.29 -4.08
CA GLY A 98 -15.10 -2.42 -5.51
C GLY A 98 -14.33 -3.70 -5.86
N PRO A 99 -14.29 -4.11 -7.15
CA PRO A 99 -13.61 -5.33 -7.60
C PRO A 99 -12.10 -5.30 -7.34
N THR A 100 -11.48 -4.11 -7.36
CA THR A 100 -10.05 -3.90 -7.04
C THR A 100 -9.73 -4.05 -5.55
N LYS A 101 -10.75 -4.09 -4.68
CA LYS A 101 -10.60 -4.19 -3.22
C LYS A 101 -10.93 -5.58 -2.67
N LYS A 102 -11.66 -6.40 -3.44
CA LYS A 102 -11.93 -7.82 -3.12
C LYS A 102 -10.67 -8.66 -2.85
N PRO A 103 -9.55 -8.52 -3.59
CA PRO A 103 -8.34 -9.29 -3.28
C PRO A 103 -7.70 -8.82 -1.97
N ILE A 104 -7.64 -7.50 -1.78
CA ILE A 104 -7.09 -6.83 -0.61
C ILE A 104 -7.94 -7.10 0.64
N GLU A 105 -9.18 -7.58 0.50
CA GLU A 105 -10.02 -8.02 1.62
C GLU A 105 -9.55 -9.34 2.28
N THR A 106 -8.66 -10.10 1.64
CA THR A 106 -8.15 -11.36 2.17
C THR A 106 -6.65 -11.29 2.46
N ILE A 107 -6.17 -12.04 3.45
CA ILE A 107 -4.73 -12.13 3.77
C ILE A 107 -3.95 -12.66 2.56
N ARG A 108 -4.46 -13.73 1.93
CA ARG A 108 -3.84 -14.31 0.72
C ARG A 108 -3.76 -13.29 -0.42
N GLY A 109 -4.82 -12.53 -0.67
CA GLY A 109 -4.82 -11.53 -1.74
C GLY A 109 -3.89 -10.34 -1.47
N VAL A 110 -3.73 -9.92 -0.21
CA VAL A 110 -2.71 -8.91 0.16
C VAL A 110 -1.29 -9.43 -0.10
N ILE A 111 -1.00 -10.68 0.23
CA ILE A 111 0.30 -11.29 -0.02
C ILE A 111 0.56 -11.41 -1.53
N VAL A 112 -0.41 -11.93 -2.29
CA VAL A 112 -0.28 -12.08 -3.74
C VAL A 112 -0.11 -10.72 -4.42
N THR A 113 -0.93 -9.72 -4.07
CA THR A 113 -0.80 -8.37 -4.63
C THR A 113 0.52 -7.70 -4.25
N GLY A 114 1.02 -7.93 -3.02
CA GLY A 114 2.35 -7.49 -2.59
C GLY A 114 3.47 -8.10 -3.43
N ILE A 115 3.46 -9.42 -3.63
CA ILE A 115 4.45 -10.13 -4.45
C ILE A 115 4.36 -9.69 -5.92
N VAL A 116 3.15 -9.59 -6.48
CA VAL A 116 2.95 -9.10 -7.85
C VAL A 116 3.46 -7.69 -8.01
N THR A 117 3.19 -6.80 -7.05
CA THR A 117 3.70 -5.42 -7.07
C THR A 117 5.23 -5.41 -7.02
N ALA A 118 5.86 -6.23 -6.18
CA ALA A 118 7.31 -6.36 -6.14
C ALA A 118 7.90 -6.90 -7.46
N ALA A 119 7.27 -7.91 -8.05
CA ALA A 119 7.68 -8.48 -9.34
C ALA A 119 7.54 -7.47 -10.49
N VAL A 120 6.43 -6.72 -10.55
CA VAL A 120 6.24 -5.65 -11.54
C VAL A 120 7.32 -4.58 -11.40
N MET A 121 7.59 -4.13 -10.17
CA MET A 121 8.66 -3.16 -9.93
C MET A 121 10.04 -3.70 -10.34
N TYR A 122 10.30 -4.97 -10.09
CA TYR A 122 11.54 -5.64 -10.51
C TYR A 122 11.68 -5.70 -12.03
N LEU A 123 10.61 -6.05 -12.75
CA LEU A 123 10.60 -6.06 -14.21
C LEU A 123 10.81 -4.66 -14.79
N ILE A 124 10.19 -3.64 -14.19
CA ILE A 124 10.43 -2.23 -14.55
C ILE A 124 11.89 -1.85 -14.29
N ALA A 125 12.46 -2.28 -13.16
CA ALA A 125 13.87 -2.05 -12.85
C ALA A 125 14.77 -2.71 -13.91
N GLN A 126 14.53 -3.96 -14.31
CA GLN A 126 15.27 -4.60 -15.39
C GLN A 126 15.11 -3.88 -16.73
N ALA A 127 13.89 -3.48 -17.10
CA ALA A 127 13.65 -2.83 -18.40
C ALA A 127 14.31 -1.45 -18.51
N VAL A 128 14.42 -0.72 -17.40
CA VAL A 128 14.90 0.68 -17.39
C VAL A 128 16.36 0.81 -16.96
N LEU A 129 16.84 -0.11 -16.11
CA LEU A 129 18.19 -0.09 -15.52
C LEU A 129 19.03 -1.30 -15.94
N GLY A 130 18.46 -2.29 -16.63
CA GLY A 130 19.19 -3.42 -17.18
C GLY A 130 20.02 -3.01 -18.41
N THR A 131 21.13 -3.69 -18.63
CA THR A 131 21.84 -3.66 -19.91
C THR A 131 21.02 -4.42 -20.95
N PRO A 132 20.93 -3.96 -22.22
CA PRO A 132 20.29 -4.74 -23.27
C PRO A 132 20.97 -6.12 -23.33
N THR A 133 20.19 -7.18 -23.16
CA THR A 133 20.65 -8.55 -23.37
C THR A 133 20.93 -8.70 -24.86
N THR A 134 22.21 -8.61 -25.24
CA THR A 134 22.73 -9.20 -26.48
C THR A 134 22.69 -10.71 -26.39
#